data_AF-A0AAD7XXS6-F1
#
_entry.id   AF-A0AAD7XXS6-F1
#
_cell.length_a   1.000
_cell.length_b   1.000
_cell.length_c   1.000
_cell.angle_alpha   90.00
_cell.angle_beta   90.00
_cell.angle_gamma   90.00
#
_symmetry.space_group_name_H-M   'P 1'
#
loop_
_entity.id
_entity.type
_entity.pdbx_description
1 polymer ?
#
loop_
_entity_poly.entity_id
_entity_poly.type
_entity_poly.pdbx_seq_one_letter_code
_entity_poly.pdbx_strand_id
1 'polypeptide(L)'
;MTSSTTDNDDSHSLKRKRQDELPWCLVESEPAIFTEMAHTYGATSIAVEEVYDLDMLTDGNIYGLIFAHPYEDDLPAPVQSDEDKKDAASVFFSCQIVTNICATLALLGILFNIDSQVDIGEHLKNLKSVLGDVDPVLRGNALGNDSLLRETHNSFADAQARAEAEAPSKARKGKKGKRKLTEEDAYHYVSYIYLDGYIWELDGMNKFPCKVAPAESSSWIDTLRPYLRQRMEKQDMFSLMSIVPGAWVKSNDDKLKPYNTIKKKIESQLAELTAQHDKAVDTGSLLFTSSHLSADELIDAHLRPVIIRKLEGLKDQLEQERIQLTDSDVPNETQIAAAEELARTRLENTRRKHDYMPFMRLLFEKLHEQDLLRDLIETSK
;
A
#
# COMPACT_ATOMS: atom_id res chain seq x y z
N MET A 1 -64.57 -17.18 19.98
CA MET A 1 -63.72 -15.98 19.90
C MET A 1 -62.39 -16.34 20.54
N THR A 2 -61.44 -16.92 19.80
CA THR A 2 -60.32 -16.21 19.10
C THR A 2 -59.62 -15.25 20.07
N SER A 3 -58.36 -15.42 20.44
CA SER A 3 -57.20 -15.38 19.55
C SER A 3 -55.95 -15.88 20.28
N SER A 4 -55.14 -16.64 19.54
CA SER A 4 -53.73 -16.90 19.77
C SER A 4 -52.89 -15.61 19.72
N THR A 5 -51.82 -15.54 20.49
CA THR A 5 -50.67 -14.66 20.23
C THR A 5 -49.40 -15.48 20.49
N THR A 6 -48.92 -16.10 19.42
CA THR A 6 -47.50 -16.39 19.23
C THR A 6 -46.84 -15.18 18.59
N ASP A 7 -45.52 -15.15 18.75
CA ASP A 7 -44.50 -14.61 17.85
C ASP A 7 -43.58 -13.55 18.46
N ASN A 8 -42.47 -14.12 18.96
CA ASN A 8 -41.11 -13.60 18.84
C ASN A 8 -40.90 -12.85 17.53
N ASP A 9 -40.30 -11.66 17.61
CA ASP A 9 -39.49 -11.13 16.53
C ASP A 9 -38.30 -10.34 17.11
N ASP A 10 -37.32 -11.08 17.63
CA ASP A 10 -35.96 -10.58 17.89
C ASP A 10 -35.21 -10.52 16.54
N SER A 11 -35.58 -9.55 15.70
CA SER A 11 -34.78 -9.18 14.54
C SER A 11 -33.67 -8.24 14.98
N HIS A 12 -32.51 -8.82 15.32
CA HIS A 12 -31.23 -8.10 15.42
C HIS A 12 -30.89 -7.49 14.04
N SER A 13 -31.38 -6.28 13.75
CA SER A 13 -30.89 -5.50 12.62
C SER A 13 -29.45 -5.12 12.92
N LEU A 14 -28.48 -5.77 12.27
CA LEU A 14 -27.09 -5.31 12.21
C LEU A 14 -27.10 -3.97 11.48
N LYS A 15 -27.24 -2.87 12.25
CA LYS A 15 -27.01 -1.52 11.72
C LYS A 15 -25.57 -1.50 11.22
N ARG A 16 -25.39 -1.48 9.89
CA ARG A 16 -24.09 -1.21 9.27
C ARG A 16 -23.58 0.08 9.92
N LYS A 17 -22.46 0.00 10.64
CA LYS A 17 -21.81 1.18 11.19
C LYS A 17 -21.48 2.10 10.02
N ARG A 18 -21.73 3.38 10.24
CA ARG A 18 -21.35 4.45 9.34
C ARG A 18 -19.83 4.39 9.13
N GLN A 19 -19.36 4.51 7.88
CA GLN A 19 -17.94 4.39 7.52
C GLN A 19 -17.08 5.38 8.32
N ASP A 20 -17.68 6.54 8.64
CA ASP A 20 -17.16 7.63 9.44
C ASP A 20 -16.94 7.28 10.94
N GLU A 21 -17.46 6.15 11.42
CA GLU A 21 -17.36 5.67 12.81
C GLU A 21 -16.45 4.43 12.96
N LEU A 22 -15.80 3.98 11.88
CA LEU A 22 -14.92 2.82 11.94
C LEU A 22 -13.63 3.13 12.73
N PRO A 23 -13.17 2.20 13.59
CA PRO A 23 -11.90 2.35 14.29
C PRO A 23 -10.72 2.25 13.32
N TRP A 24 -9.59 2.84 13.69
CA TRP A 24 -8.31 2.64 13.00
C TRP A 24 -7.74 1.27 13.37
N CYS A 25 -7.26 0.54 12.37
CA CYS A 25 -6.73 -0.82 12.52
C CYS A 25 -5.20 -0.80 12.63
N LEU A 26 -4.58 -1.88 13.10
CA LEU A 26 -3.13 -2.03 12.94
C LEU A 26 -2.80 -2.31 11.47
N VAL A 27 -1.65 -1.80 11.02
CA VAL A 27 -1.12 -1.98 9.66
C VAL A 27 0.29 -2.52 9.75
N GLU A 28 0.61 -3.47 8.88
CA GLU A 28 1.93 -4.10 8.76
C GLU A 28 2.99 -3.09 8.32
N SER A 29 4.20 -3.21 8.86
CA SER A 29 5.35 -2.37 8.50
C SER A 29 5.98 -2.85 7.19
N GLU A 30 5.31 -2.58 6.06
CA GLU A 30 5.74 -3.04 4.73
C GLU A 30 5.87 -1.86 3.75
N PRO A 31 7.02 -1.66 3.08
CA PRO A 31 7.24 -0.53 2.16
C PRO A 31 6.21 -0.44 1.03
N ALA A 32 5.78 -1.60 0.53
CA ALA A 32 4.72 -1.72 -0.48
C ALA A 32 3.38 -1.11 -0.03
N ILE A 33 3.03 -1.27 1.25
CA ILE A 33 1.82 -0.71 1.84
C ILE A 33 1.95 0.80 1.94
N PHE A 34 3.07 1.31 2.47
CA PHE A 34 3.33 2.74 2.61
C PHE A 34 3.37 3.47 1.25
N THR A 35 3.95 2.84 0.23
CA THR A 35 3.94 3.34 -1.15
C THR A 35 2.51 3.50 -1.67
N GLU A 36 1.68 2.47 -1.52
CA GLU A 36 0.28 2.53 -1.99
C GLU A 36 -0.60 3.46 -1.15
N MET A 37 -0.33 3.61 0.15
CA MET A 37 -0.98 4.63 0.99
C MET A 37 -0.67 6.02 0.47
N ALA A 38 0.61 6.36 0.27
CA ALA A 38 1.04 7.65 -0.26
C ALA A 38 0.42 7.94 -1.63
N HIS A 39 0.40 6.94 -2.53
CA HIS A 39 -0.23 7.04 -3.84
C HIS A 39 -1.73 7.34 -3.74
N THR A 40 -2.44 6.64 -2.85
CA THR A 40 -3.89 6.83 -2.66
C THR A 40 -4.20 8.19 -2.05
N TYR A 41 -3.30 8.73 -1.22
CA TYR A 41 -3.39 10.10 -0.69
C TYR A 41 -3.12 11.17 -1.74
N GLY A 42 -2.41 10.82 -2.82
CA GLY A 42 -2.14 11.68 -3.97
C GLY A 42 -0.66 11.86 -4.31
N ALA A 43 0.26 11.45 -3.44
CA ALA A 43 1.70 11.54 -3.64
C ALA A 43 2.23 10.41 -4.54
N THR A 44 1.86 10.42 -5.82
CA THR A 44 2.11 9.32 -6.78
C THR A 44 3.55 9.22 -7.30
N SER A 45 4.37 10.21 -6.98
CA SER A 45 5.74 10.34 -7.49
C SER A 45 6.82 9.85 -6.53
N ILE A 46 6.45 9.12 -5.47
CA ILE A 46 7.37 8.64 -4.44
C ILE A 46 7.28 7.12 -4.33
N ALA A 47 8.38 6.50 -3.90
CA ALA A 47 8.42 5.12 -3.48
C ALA A 47 8.87 5.05 -2.02
N VAL A 48 8.48 3.97 -1.35
CA VAL A 48 9.00 3.62 -0.02
C VAL A 48 9.80 2.33 -0.17
N GLU A 49 11.04 2.34 0.34
CA GLU A 49 12.00 1.25 0.24
C GLU A 49 12.50 0.83 1.62
N GLU A 50 12.62 -0.47 1.87
CA GLU A 50 13.20 -0.99 3.12
C GLU A 50 14.71 -0.71 3.16
N VAL A 51 15.21 -0.33 4.33
CA VAL A 51 16.62 -0.05 4.59
C VAL A 51 17.18 -1.18 5.45
N TYR A 52 17.81 -2.15 4.80
CA TYR A 52 18.46 -3.28 5.48
C TYR A 52 19.84 -2.94 6.05
N ASP A 53 20.53 -2.00 5.40
CA ASP A 53 21.86 -1.55 5.76
C ASP A 53 21.91 -0.02 5.70
N LEU A 54 22.32 0.60 6.81
CA LEU A 54 22.47 2.06 6.89
C LEU A 54 23.59 2.59 5.99
N ASP A 55 24.52 1.73 5.57
CA ASP A 55 25.60 2.10 4.65
C ASP A 55 25.10 2.07 3.18
N MET A 56 23.94 1.45 2.91
CA MET A 56 23.25 1.53 1.61
C MET A 56 22.38 2.77 1.47
N LEU A 57 22.18 3.54 2.53
CA LEU A 57 21.63 4.90 2.44
C LEU A 57 22.66 5.80 1.76
N THR A 58 22.64 5.78 0.42
CA THR A 58 23.45 6.64 -0.44
C THR A 58 22.91 8.07 -0.44
N ASP A 59 23.73 9.04 -0.87
CA ASP A 59 23.37 10.47 -1.07
C ASP A 59 22.29 10.70 -2.16
N GLY A 60 21.50 9.68 -2.49
CA GLY A 60 20.31 9.85 -3.31
C GLY A 60 19.32 10.81 -2.65
N ASN A 61 18.32 11.25 -3.42
CA ASN A 61 17.24 12.08 -2.91
C ASN A 61 16.38 11.26 -1.93
N ILE A 62 16.75 11.23 -0.65
CA ILE A 62 15.92 10.68 0.41
C ILE A 62 15.11 11.83 1.01
N TYR A 63 13.80 11.74 0.90
CA TYR A 63 12.86 12.74 1.40
C TYR A 63 12.62 12.63 2.90
N GLY A 64 12.73 11.42 3.44
CA GLY A 64 12.59 11.14 4.86
C GLY A 64 12.76 9.66 5.16
N LEU A 65 12.90 9.33 6.44
CA LEU A 65 12.97 7.96 6.94
C LEU A 65 11.83 7.69 7.91
N ILE A 66 11.28 6.48 7.88
CA ILE A 66 10.31 5.99 8.88
C ILE A 66 10.98 4.86 9.66
N PHE A 67 11.11 5.04 10.97
CA PHE A 67 11.62 4.04 11.89
C PHE A 67 10.46 3.48 12.70
N ALA A 68 10.28 2.17 12.64
CA ALA A 68 9.28 1.44 13.40
C ALA A 68 9.96 0.56 14.44
N HIS A 69 9.48 0.58 15.68
CA HIS A 69 9.95 -0.32 16.73
C HIS A 69 8.77 -0.77 17.61
N PRO A 70 8.87 -1.90 18.33
CA PRO A 70 7.86 -2.31 19.30
C PRO A 70 7.54 -1.17 20.27
N TYR A 71 6.26 -0.95 20.51
CA TYR A 71 5.80 0.06 21.44
C TYR A 71 6.18 -0.29 22.88
N GLU A 72 6.76 0.67 23.59
CA GLU A 72 7.18 0.54 24.99
C GLU A 72 6.36 1.51 25.86
N ASP A 73 5.52 0.98 26.77
CA ASP A 73 4.61 1.77 27.61
C ASP A 73 5.31 2.69 28.62
N ASP A 74 6.56 2.39 29.00
CA ASP A 74 7.25 3.01 30.14
C ASP A 74 8.42 3.94 29.75
N LEU A 75 8.51 4.37 28.48
CA LEU A 75 9.54 5.32 28.08
C LEU A 75 9.19 6.73 28.60
N PRO A 76 10.09 7.40 29.35
CA PRO A 76 9.84 8.77 29.78
C PRO A 76 9.78 9.67 28.55
N ALA A 77 8.68 10.42 28.43
CA ALA A 77 8.54 11.42 27.38
C ALA A 77 9.71 12.41 27.45
N PRO A 78 10.30 12.81 26.29
CA PRO A 78 11.37 13.79 26.28
C PRO A 78 10.88 15.10 26.92
N VAL A 79 11.76 15.74 27.69
CA VAL A 79 11.47 17.06 28.27
C VAL A 79 11.55 18.08 27.14
N GLN A 80 10.41 18.64 26.73
CA GLN A 80 10.32 19.66 25.69
C GLN A 80 10.00 21.03 26.30
N SER A 81 10.76 22.04 25.90
CA SER A 81 10.71 23.43 26.36
C SER A 81 9.93 24.35 25.39
N ASP A 82 9.67 25.58 25.81
CA ASP A 82 9.05 26.60 24.94
C ASP A 82 10.00 27.06 23.81
N GLU A 83 11.32 26.91 23.99
CA GLU A 83 12.32 27.13 22.95
C GLU A 83 12.18 26.09 21.83
N ASP A 84 12.01 24.81 22.18
CA ASP A 84 11.80 23.73 21.20
C ASP A 84 10.55 23.99 20.34
N LYS A 85 9.49 24.51 20.97
CA LYS A 85 8.26 24.91 20.26
C LYS A 85 8.52 26.01 19.24
N LYS A 86 9.34 27.01 19.56
CA LYS A 86 9.66 28.12 18.64
C LYS A 86 10.49 27.63 17.47
N ASP A 87 11.49 26.79 17.76
CA ASP A 87 12.36 26.20 16.75
C ASP A 87 11.58 25.33 15.76
N ALA A 88 10.53 24.64 16.23
CA ALA A 88 9.67 23.77 15.44
C ALA A 88 8.62 24.51 14.60
N ALA A 89 8.56 25.85 14.62
CA ALA A 89 7.44 26.59 14.04
C ALA A 89 7.25 26.38 12.52
N SER A 90 8.33 26.11 11.77
CA SER A 90 8.26 25.83 10.33
C SER A 90 7.93 24.37 10.00
N VAL A 91 7.96 23.47 10.98
CA VAL A 91 7.74 22.03 10.79
C VAL A 91 6.26 21.71 10.91
N PHE A 92 5.68 21.11 9.87
CA PHE A 92 4.34 20.55 9.98
C PHE A 92 4.39 19.29 10.84
N PHE A 93 3.80 19.34 12.02
CA PHE A 93 3.80 18.25 13.00
C PHE A 93 2.40 18.05 13.59
N SER A 94 2.07 16.80 13.93
CA SER A 94 0.77 16.41 14.46
C SER A 94 0.95 15.39 15.58
N CYS A 95 0.24 15.58 16.69
CA CYS A 95 0.22 14.59 17.77
C CYS A 95 -0.68 13.40 17.42
N GLN A 96 -0.37 12.25 17.97
CA GLN A 96 -1.18 11.04 17.89
C GLN A 96 -2.29 11.11 18.92
N ILE A 97 -3.50 11.40 18.45
CA ILE A 97 -4.71 11.46 19.29
C ILE A 97 -5.54 10.18 19.14
N VAL A 98 -5.50 9.57 17.96
CA VAL A 98 -6.25 8.36 17.62
C VAL A 98 -5.35 7.13 17.74
N THR A 99 -5.84 6.06 18.34
CA THR A 99 -5.10 4.80 18.47
C THR A 99 -4.87 4.17 17.08
N ASN A 100 -3.75 3.49 16.88
CA ASN A 100 -3.37 2.78 15.64
C ASN A 100 -3.13 3.66 14.39
N ILE A 101 -3.15 5.00 14.51
CA ILE A 101 -2.90 5.90 13.37
C ILE A 101 -1.40 6.14 13.08
N CYS A 102 -0.50 5.68 13.95
CA CYS A 102 0.94 5.98 13.94
C CYS A 102 1.59 5.88 12.55
N ALA A 103 1.36 4.78 11.83
CA ALA A 103 1.89 4.57 10.48
C ALA A 103 1.51 5.69 9.50
N THR A 104 0.23 6.09 9.49
CA THR A 104 -0.26 7.19 8.66
C THR A 104 0.34 8.53 9.10
N LEU A 105 0.46 8.79 10.40
CA LEU A 105 1.05 10.05 10.87
C LEU A 105 2.53 10.17 10.54
N ALA A 106 3.29 9.08 10.64
CA ALA A 106 4.71 9.08 10.26
C ALA A 106 4.88 9.37 8.77
N LEU A 107 4.07 8.75 7.91
CA LEU A 107 4.07 9.02 6.47
C LEU A 107 3.68 10.47 6.15
N LEU A 108 2.58 10.96 6.73
CA LEU A 108 2.12 12.33 6.53
C LEU A 108 3.08 13.38 7.09
N GLY A 109 3.76 13.07 8.20
CA GLY A 109 4.82 13.90 8.75
C GLY A 109 5.91 14.19 7.74
N ILE A 110 6.28 13.20 6.92
CA ILE A 110 7.24 13.41 5.83
C ILE A 110 6.57 14.17 4.67
N LEU A 111 5.44 13.67 4.15
CA LEU A 111 4.79 14.24 2.97
C LEU A 111 4.45 15.73 3.12
N PHE A 112 3.92 16.14 4.28
CA PHE A 112 3.59 17.55 4.52
C PHE A 112 4.82 18.45 4.63
N ASN A 113 6.03 17.92 4.86
CA ASN A 113 7.25 18.74 4.95
C ASN A 113 8.11 18.70 3.67
N ILE A 114 7.69 17.93 2.65
CA ILE A 114 8.39 17.83 1.34
C ILE A 114 7.54 18.34 0.16
N ASP A 115 6.43 19.01 0.42
CA ASP A 115 5.49 19.53 -0.58
C ASP A 115 6.08 20.59 -1.53
N SER A 116 7.22 21.17 -1.17
CA SER A 116 8.02 22.03 -2.05
C SER A 116 8.89 21.24 -3.05
N GLN A 117 9.14 19.97 -2.78
CA GLN A 117 9.99 19.08 -3.57
C GLN A 117 9.16 18.10 -4.42
N VAL A 118 7.97 17.74 -3.93
CA VAL A 118 7.13 16.67 -4.47
C VAL A 118 5.67 17.11 -4.53
N ASP A 119 4.96 16.75 -5.60
CA ASP A 119 3.50 16.90 -5.63
C ASP A 119 2.84 15.84 -4.73
N ILE A 120 2.33 16.29 -3.58
CA ILE A 120 1.62 15.43 -2.62
C ILE A 120 0.13 15.28 -2.92
N GLY A 121 -0.35 15.85 -4.02
CA GLY A 121 -1.75 15.79 -4.46
C GLY A 121 -2.67 16.82 -3.80
N GLU A 122 -3.84 17.02 -4.41
CA GLU A 122 -4.79 18.07 -4.02
C GLU A 122 -5.36 17.88 -2.61
N HIS A 123 -5.70 16.64 -2.23
CA HIS A 123 -6.26 16.34 -0.90
C HIS A 123 -5.31 16.75 0.22
N LEU A 124 -4.05 16.32 0.14
CA LEU A 124 -3.05 16.65 1.16
C LEU A 124 -2.69 18.15 1.13
N LYS A 125 -2.60 18.79 -0.04
CA LYS A 125 -2.40 20.25 -0.12
C LYS A 125 -3.52 21.02 0.58
N ASN A 126 -4.78 20.61 0.38
CA ASN A 126 -5.93 21.22 1.04
C ASN A 126 -5.89 21.02 2.56
N LEU A 127 -5.59 19.79 3.02
CA LEU A 127 -5.41 19.53 4.46
C LEU A 127 -4.30 20.38 5.06
N LYS A 128 -3.14 20.45 4.41
CA LYS A 128 -2.00 21.27 4.89
C LYS A 128 -2.37 22.76 4.95
N SER A 129 -3.07 23.27 3.94
CA SER A 129 -3.52 24.67 3.92
C SER A 129 -4.49 25.01 5.05
N VAL A 130 -5.40 24.09 5.39
CA VAL A 130 -6.39 24.31 6.46
C VAL A 130 -5.75 24.12 7.84
N LEU A 131 -4.81 23.19 7.97
CA LEU A 131 -4.20 22.81 9.24
C LEU A 131 -2.88 23.54 9.55
N GLY A 132 -2.38 24.36 8.63
CA GLY A 132 -1.07 25.01 8.71
C GLY A 132 -0.80 25.79 9.99
N ASP A 133 -1.78 26.52 10.51
CA ASP A 133 -1.66 27.32 11.74
C ASP A 133 -2.37 26.69 12.96
N VAL A 134 -2.83 25.45 12.82
CA VAL A 134 -3.57 24.73 13.86
C VAL A 134 -2.60 24.05 14.85
N ASP A 135 -2.95 24.01 16.13
CA ASP A 135 -2.14 23.32 17.15
C ASP A 135 -1.96 21.82 16.83
N PRO A 136 -0.78 21.21 17.07
CA PRO A 136 -0.52 19.80 16.75
C PRO A 136 -1.52 18.79 17.30
N VAL A 137 -2.12 19.06 18.47
CA VAL A 137 -3.17 18.19 19.04
C VAL A 137 -4.45 18.24 18.20
N LEU A 138 -4.85 19.45 17.79
CA LEU A 138 -6.03 19.64 16.94
C LEU A 138 -5.79 19.13 15.51
N ARG A 139 -4.56 19.26 14.98
CA ARG A 139 -4.17 18.61 13.71
C ARG A 139 -4.36 17.10 13.80
N GLY A 140 -3.90 16.48 14.88
CA GLY A 140 -4.05 15.03 15.10
C GLY A 140 -5.50 14.57 15.14
N ASN A 141 -6.35 15.37 15.77
CA ASN A 141 -7.79 15.12 15.77
C ASN A 141 -8.41 15.26 14.37
N ALA A 142 -8.06 16.31 13.62
CA ALA A 142 -8.56 16.53 12.27
C ALA A 142 -8.14 15.41 11.31
N LEU A 143 -6.84 15.05 11.30
CA LEU A 143 -6.31 13.96 10.48
C LEU A 143 -6.93 12.60 10.86
N GLY A 144 -7.18 12.37 12.15
CA GLY A 144 -7.84 11.16 12.65
C GLY A 144 -9.30 11.02 12.23
N ASN A 145 -9.95 12.12 11.82
CA ASN A 145 -11.33 12.15 11.33
C ASN A 145 -11.41 12.19 9.80
N ASP A 146 -10.30 12.25 9.08
CA ASP A 146 -10.30 12.25 7.63
C ASP A 146 -10.66 10.85 7.09
N SER A 147 -11.73 10.80 6.30
CA SER A 147 -12.27 9.54 5.77
C SER A 147 -11.31 8.89 4.77
N LEU A 148 -10.70 9.65 3.87
CA LEU A 148 -9.76 9.12 2.88
C LEU A 148 -8.54 8.51 3.57
N LEU A 149 -7.97 9.22 4.55
CA LEU A 149 -6.81 8.74 5.32
C LEU A 149 -7.13 7.41 6.01
N ARG A 150 -8.25 7.36 6.73
CA ARG A 150 -8.68 6.17 7.48
C ARG A 150 -9.05 5.00 6.58
N GLU A 151 -9.84 5.24 5.53
CA GLU A 151 -10.27 4.16 4.62
C GLU A 151 -9.09 3.54 3.90
N THR A 152 -8.16 4.37 3.42
CA THR A 152 -6.92 3.89 2.79
C THR A 152 -6.10 3.07 3.78
N HIS A 153 -5.88 3.58 4.99
CA HIS A 153 -5.13 2.88 6.04
C HIS A 153 -5.77 1.53 6.38
N ASN A 154 -7.06 1.52 6.71
CA ASN A 154 -7.81 0.31 7.07
C ASN A 154 -7.96 -0.67 5.89
N SER A 155 -7.78 -0.21 4.65
CA SER A 155 -7.79 -1.09 3.49
C SER A 155 -6.64 -2.10 3.52
N PHE A 156 -5.54 -1.80 4.20
CA PHE A 156 -4.38 -2.69 4.36
C PHE A 156 -4.38 -3.51 5.65
N ALA A 157 -5.37 -3.31 6.52
CA ALA A 157 -5.53 -4.13 7.71
C ALA A 157 -6.11 -5.50 7.37
N ASP A 158 -5.52 -6.55 7.94
CA ASP A 158 -6.03 -7.90 7.81
C ASP A 158 -7.35 -8.10 8.59
N ALA A 159 -7.96 -9.29 8.42
CA ALA A 159 -9.23 -9.61 9.08
C ALA A 159 -9.11 -9.62 10.62
N GLN A 160 -7.95 -9.97 11.15
CA GLN A 160 -7.73 -10.05 12.59
C GLN A 160 -7.57 -8.66 13.20
N ALA A 161 -6.73 -7.79 12.63
CA ALA A 161 -6.55 -6.40 13.02
C ALA A 161 -7.88 -5.64 13.00
N ARG A 162 -8.74 -5.90 12.00
CA ARG A 162 -10.11 -5.36 11.95
C ARG A 162 -10.98 -5.86 13.10
N ALA A 163 -11.00 -7.17 13.34
CA ALA A 163 -11.77 -7.75 14.45
C ALA A 163 -11.30 -7.23 15.82
N GLU A 164 -9.99 -7.07 16.01
CA GLU A 164 -9.39 -6.53 17.23
C GLU A 164 -9.71 -5.04 17.42
N ALA A 165 -9.70 -4.25 16.35
CA ALA A 165 -10.06 -2.84 16.37
C ALA A 165 -11.53 -2.65 16.79
N GLU A 166 -12.43 -3.52 16.33
CA GLU A 166 -13.86 -3.48 16.66
C GLU A 166 -14.22 -4.09 18.03
N ALA A 167 -13.32 -4.89 18.61
CA ALA A 167 -13.57 -5.55 19.89
C ALA A 167 -13.74 -4.53 21.05
N PRO A 168 -14.72 -4.73 21.95
CA PRO A 168 -14.96 -3.82 23.06
C PRO A 168 -13.75 -3.74 24.01
N SER A 169 -13.41 -2.53 24.45
CA SER A 169 -12.21 -2.21 25.24
C SER A 169 -12.00 -3.05 26.51
N LYS A 170 -13.07 -3.58 27.12
CA LYS A 170 -13.00 -4.47 28.30
C LYS A 170 -12.48 -5.88 27.98
N ALA A 171 -12.58 -6.35 26.73
CA ALA A 171 -12.04 -7.64 26.30
C ALA A 171 -10.51 -7.60 26.11
N ARG A 172 -9.93 -6.42 25.86
CA ARG A 172 -8.49 -6.22 25.66
C ARG A 172 -7.65 -6.45 26.93
N LYS A 173 -8.24 -6.34 28.14
CA LYS A 173 -7.52 -6.57 29.42
C LYS A 173 -7.68 -7.98 30.01
N GLY A 174 -8.40 -8.90 29.34
CA GLY A 174 -8.98 -10.09 29.98
C GLY A 174 -8.46 -11.47 29.57
N LYS A 175 -7.56 -11.64 28.59
CA LYS A 175 -7.16 -12.98 28.10
C LYS A 175 -5.65 -13.24 28.17
N LYS A 176 -5.15 -13.59 29.37
CA LYS A 176 -3.90 -14.36 29.55
C LYS A 176 -4.09 -15.86 29.25
N GLY A 177 -4.66 -16.21 28.09
CA GLY A 177 -4.98 -17.61 27.76
C GLY A 177 -4.91 -17.94 26.27
N LYS A 178 -3.77 -18.50 25.85
CA LYS A 178 -3.47 -19.24 24.59
C LYS A 178 -3.66 -18.49 23.22
N ARG A 179 -2.64 -17.67 22.88
CA ARG A 179 -1.93 -17.36 21.58
C ARG A 179 -2.77 -17.21 20.27
N LYS A 180 -2.51 -16.27 19.33
CA LYS A 180 -1.33 -15.43 19.00
C LYS A 180 -1.75 -14.29 18.02
N LEU A 181 -1.97 -13.07 18.50
CA LEU A 181 -1.26 -11.87 18.04
C LEU A 181 -0.61 -11.39 19.33
N THR A 182 0.71 -11.35 19.39
CA THR A 182 1.40 -11.03 20.64
C THR A 182 1.34 -9.52 20.85
N GLU A 183 1.38 -9.06 22.10
CA GLU A 183 1.62 -7.64 22.43
C GLU A 183 2.94 -7.11 21.79
N GLU A 184 3.75 -8.00 21.21
CA GLU A 184 4.93 -7.79 20.35
C GLU A 184 4.59 -7.15 18.97
N ASP A 185 3.33 -7.12 18.54
CA ASP A 185 2.93 -6.70 17.18
C ASP A 185 2.46 -5.24 17.05
N ALA A 186 2.45 -4.46 18.15
CA ALA A 186 2.12 -3.03 18.11
C ALA A 186 3.38 -2.20 17.88
N TYR A 187 3.71 -1.92 16.62
CA TYR A 187 4.81 -1.01 16.27
C TYR A 187 4.42 0.45 16.51
N HIS A 188 5.36 1.21 17.09
CA HIS A 188 5.35 2.66 17.10
C HIS A 188 6.19 3.18 15.93
N TYR A 189 5.65 4.17 15.21
CA TYR A 189 6.28 4.73 14.01
C TYR A 189 6.73 6.17 14.27
N VAL A 190 7.99 6.43 13.97
CA VAL A 190 8.64 7.74 14.09
C VAL A 190 9.22 8.10 12.73
N SER A 191 9.16 9.36 12.34
CA SER A 191 9.77 9.81 11.08
C SER A 191 10.92 10.78 11.29
N TYR A 192 11.89 10.76 10.37
CA TYR A 192 13.01 11.69 10.33
C TYR A 192 13.01 12.44 9.00
N ILE A 193 13.18 13.76 9.07
CA ILE A 193 13.26 14.64 7.90
C ILE A 193 14.40 15.65 8.05
N TYR A 194 14.85 16.17 6.92
CA TYR A 194 15.65 17.39 6.87
C TYR A 194 14.77 18.58 6.50
N LEU A 195 14.81 19.66 7.29
CA LEU A 195 14.11 20.91 7.00
C LEU A 195 14.86 22.10 7.62
N ASP A 196 15.05 23.17 6.84
CA ASP A 196 15.64 24.45 7.27
C ASP A 196 17.00 24.33 7.99
N GLY A 197 17.88 23.43 7.52
CA GLY A 197 19.24 23.25 8.07
C GLY A 197 19.31 22.35 9.29
N TYR A 198 18.22 21.67 9.65
CA TYR A 198 18.15 20.77 10.79
C TYR A 198 17.50 19.45 10.42
N ILE A 199 17.88 18.41 11.17
CA ILE A 199 17.23 17.11 11.17
C ILE A 199 16.19 17.11 12.28
N TRP A 200 14.99 16.69 11.93
CA TRP A 200 13.84 16.64 12.82
C TRP A 200 13.36 15.22 12.99
N GLU A 201 13.10 14.83 14.23
CA GLU A 201 12.36 13.62 14.58
C GLU A 201 10.90 14.02 14.83
N LEU A 202 9.98 13.42 14.06
CA LEU A 202 8.54 13.58 14.20
C LEU A 202 7.96 12.31 14.82
N ASP A 203 7.81 12.34 16.14
CA ASP A 203 7.12 11.31 16.91
C ASP A 203 5.77 11.85 17.38
N GLY A 204 4.67 11.25 16.93
CA GLY A 204 3.32 11.67 17.28
C GLY A 204 3.00 11.61 18.78
N MET A 205 3.75 10.87 19.59
CA MET A 205 3.56 10.83 21.05
C MET A 205 4.15 12.07 21.75
N ASN A 206 4.99 12.85 21.07
CA ASN A 206 5.56 14.09 21.60
C ASN A 206 4.61 15.28 21.40
N LYS A 207 4.88 16.38 22.14
CA LYS A 207 4.10 17.63 22.03
C LYS A 207 4.51 18.43 20.78
N PHE A 208 5.79 18.40 20.45
CA PHE A 208 6.42 19.10 19.34
C PHE A 208 7.42 18.17 18.63
N PRO A 209 7.85 18.45 17.40
CA PRO A 209 8.93 17.70 16.78
C PRO A 209 10.25 17.97 17.51
N CYS A 210 11.13 16.97 17.54
CA CYS A 210 12.42 17.04 18.23
C CYS A 210 13.54 17.42 17.26
N LYS A 211 14.29 18.47 17.58
CA LYS A 211 15.49 18.86 16.82
C LYS A 211 16.63 17.90 17.16
N VAL A 212 17.06 17.09 16.17
CA VAL A 212 18.09 16.06 16.36
C VAL A 212 19.49 16.64 16.22
N ALA A 213 19.78 17.29 15.09
CA ALA A 213 21.08 17.88 14.81
C ALA A 213 20.99 18.92 13.68
N PRO A 214 21.89 19.93 13.65
CA PRO A 214 22.12 20.73 12.45
C PRO A 214 22.73 19.87 11.34
N ALA A 215 22.34 20.09 10.09
CA ALA A 215 22.86 19.37 8.93
C ALA A 215 22.79 20.20 7.65
N GLU A 216 23.47 19.75 6.61
CA GLU A 216 23.29 20.24 5.24
C GLU A 216 22.35 19.32 4.48
N SER A 217 21.59 19.87 3.53
CA SER A 217 20.62 19.09 2.74
C SER A 217 21.25 17.93 1.98
N SER A 218 22.53 18.05 1.59
CA SER A 218 23.25 17.01 0.85
C SER A 218 23.81 15.90 1.70
N SER A 219 23.93 16.08 3.03
CA SER A 219 24.62 15.13 3.91
C SER A 219 23.86 14.84 5.21
N TRP A 220 22.58 15.19 5.29
CA TRP A 220 21.79 15.01 6.51
C TRP A 220 21.67 13.55 6.93
N ILE A 221 21.69 12.62 5.96
CA ILE A 221 21.71 11.17 6.21
C ILE A 221 23.00 10.77 6.94
N ASP A 222 24.15 11.30 6.54
CA ASP A 222 25.43 11.02 7.21
C ASP A 222 25.43 11.50 8.65
N THR A 223 24.86 12.68 8.89
CA THR A 223 24.69 13.24 10.23
C THR A 223 23.71 12.41 11.07
N LEU A 224 22.64 11.87 10.47
CA LEU A 224 21.63 11.05 11.16
C LEU A 224 22.12 9.61 11.45
N ARG A 225 22.96 9.03 10.58
CA ARG A 225 23.42 7.64 10.66
C ARG A 225 23.91 7.21 12.05
N PRO A 226 24.80 7.94 12.76
CA PRO A 226 25.24 7.53 14.09
C PRO A 226 24.10 7.52 15.13
N TYR A 227 23.13 8.42 14.99
CA TYR A 227 21.96 8.45 15.87
C TYR A 227 21.05 7.24 15.64
N LEU A 228 20.81 6.86 14.38
CA LEU A 228 20.04 5.66 14.05
C LEU A 228 20.74 4.39 14.54
N ARG A 229 22.06 4.26 14.37
CA ARG A 229 22.83 3.12 14.91
C ARG A 229 22.63 2.97 16.41
N GLN A 230 22.75 4.08 17.16
CA GLN A 230 22.53 4.05 18.61
C GLN A 230 21.10 3.66 18.98
N ARG A 231 20.10 4.06 18.18
CA ARG A 231 18.69 3.71 18.40
C ARG A 231 18.44 2.23 18.10
N MET A 232 18.98 1.72 17.00
CA MET A 232 18.91 0.31 16.60
C MET A 232 19.59 -0.61 17.61
N GLU A 233 20.73 -0.22 18.18
CA GLU A 233 21.43 -1.01 19.23
C GLU A 233 20.58 -1.22 20.50
N LYS A 234 19.58 -0.36 20.73
CA LYS A 234 18.69 -0.43 21.90
C LYS A 234 17.40 -1.20 21.63
N GLN A 235 17.15 -1.62 20.40
CA GLN A 235 15.88 -2.20 19.96
C GLN A 235 16.11 -3.61 19.44
N ASP A 236 15.43 -4.59 20.01
CA ASP A 236 15.57 -6.01 19.61
C ASP A 236 14.94 -6.28 18.24
N MET A 237 13.86 -5.55 17.91
CA MET A 237 13.16 -5.61 16.63
C MET A 237 12.91 -4.20 16.14
N PHE A 238 13.13 -3.95 14.85
CA PHE A 238 12.80 -2.68 14.22
C PHE A 238 12.62 -2.87 12.71
N SER A 239 11.98 -1.90 12.07
CA SER A 239 12.00 -1.72 10.62
C SER A 239 12.41 -0.28 10.32
N LEU A 240 13.15 -0.09 9.25
CA LEU A 240 13.56 1.22 8.77
C LEU A 240 13.22 1.31 7.30
N MET A 241 12.42 2.30 6.95
CA MET A 241 12.01 2.58 5.58
C MET A 241 12.51 3.96 5.15
N SER A 242 12.83 4.10 3.88
CA SER A 242 13.19 5.37 3.25
C SER A 242 12.13 5.78 2.25
N ILE A 243 11.84 7.08 2.19
CA ILE A 243 10.96 7.67 1.18
C ILE A 243 11.84 8.32 0.13
N VAL A 244 11.71 7.87 -1.11
CA VAL A 244 12.57 8.25 -2.24
C VAL A 244 11.71 8.63 -3.46
N PRO A 245 12.25 9.32 -4.48
CA PRO A 245 11.58 9.50 -5.75
C PRO A 245 11.22 8.14 -6.35
N GLY A 246 10.00 7.98 -6.85
CA GLY A 246 9.61 6.78 -7.57
C GLY A 246 10.53 6.59 -8.78
N ALA A 247 11.17 5.42 -8.90
CA ALA A 247 12.08 5.15 -10.02
C ALA A 247 11.39 5.27 -11.39
N TRP A 248 10.06 5.14 -11.44
CA TRP A 248 9.20 5.36 -12.61
C TRP A 248 9.03 6.84 -13.01
N VAL A 249 9.34 7.80 -12.12
CA VAL A 249 8.99 9.23 -12.24
C VAL A 249 10.03 10.05 -12.99
N LYS A 250 11.23 9.52 -13.25
CA LYS A 250 12.25 10.26 -14.02
C LYS A 250 11.88 10.54 -15.49
N SER A 251 10.71 10.08 -15.94
CA SER A 251 10.02 10.59 -17.13
C SER A 251 8.85 11.45 -16.66
N ASN A 252 8.83 12.74 -16.99
CA ASN A 252 7.69 13.66 -16.80
C ASN A 252 6.34 12.90 -16.88
N ASP A 253 5.55 12.98 -15.81
CA ASP A 253 4.32 12.22 -15.56
C ASP A 253 3.27 12.30 -16.70
N ASP A 254 3.35 13.33 -17.55
CA ASP A 254 2.49 13.45 -18.73
C ASP A 254 2.79 12.44 -19.86
N LYS A 255 3.92 11.73 -19.79
CA LYS A 255 4.42 10.87 -20.87
C LYS A 255 4.26 9.36 -20.63
N LEU A 256 3.84 8.94 -19.43
CA LEU A 256 3.52 7.53 -19.12
C LEU A 256 2.08 7.14 -19.52
N LYS A 257 1.20 8.14 -19.72
CA LYS A 257 -0.17 7.94 -20.21
C LYS A 257 -0.22 7.30 -21.61
N PRO A 258 0.59 7.74 -22.61
CA PRO A 258 0.72 7.04 -23.89
C PRO A 258 1.12 5.57 -23.76
N TYR A 259 2.16 5.27 -22.98
CA TYR A 259 2.65 3.88 -22.80
C TYR A 259 1.58 2.96 -22.19
N ASN A 260 0.92 3.40 -21.12
CA ASN A 260 -0.15 2.62 -20.50
C ASN A 260 -1.39 2.48 -21.39
N THR A 261 -1.67 3.48 -22.23
CA THR A 261 -2.75 3.42 -23.23
C THR A 261 -2.42 2.40 -24.32
N ILE A 262 -1.18 2.39 -24.78
CA ILE A 262 -0.68 1.42 -25.77
C ILE A 262 -0.68 0.01 -25.18
N LYS A 263 -0.17 -0.18 -23.96
CA LYS A 263 -0.17 -1.46 -23.25
C LYS A 263 -1.59 -2.01 -23.09
N LYS A 264 -2.54 -1.20 -22.62
CA LYS A 264 -3.95 -1.60 -22.52
C LYS A 264 -4.55 -1.98 -23.87
N LYS A 265 -4.21 -1.26 -24.94
CA LYS A 265 -4.68 -1.57 -26.29
C LYS A 265 -4.15 -2.92 -26.75
N ILE A 266 -2.88 -3.21 -26.50
CA ILE A 266 -2.23 -4.49 -26.82
C ILE A 266 -2.83 -5.63 -26.01
N GLU A 267 -2.98 -5.46 -24.69
CA GLU A 267 -3.60 -6.47 -23.82
C GLU A 267 -5.05 -6.76 -24.23
N SER A 268 -5.82 -5.73 -24.58
CA SER A 268 -7.18 -5.89 -25.11
C SER A 268 -7.21 -6.65 -26.42
N GLN A 269 -6.28 -6.36 -27.34
CA GLN A 269 -6.21 -7.04 -28.64
C GLN A 269 -5.72 -8.49 -28.52
N LEU A 270 -4.79 -8.75 -27.60
CA LEU A 270 -4.35 -10.11 -27.25
C LEU A 270 -5.50 -10.92 -26.65
N ALA A 271 -6.26 -10.35 -25.70
CA ALA A 271 -7.42 -11.02 -25.12
C ALA A 271 -8.49 -11.35 -26.17
N GLU A 272 -8.73 -10.44 -27.12
CA GLU A 272 -9.69 -10.66 -28.21
C GLU A 272 -9.22 -11.76 -29.18
N LEU A 273 -7.91 -11.81 -29.48
CA LEU A 273 -7.32 -12.88 -30.30
C LEU A 273 -7.37 -14.25 -29.60
N THR A 274 -7.08 -14.31 -28.30
CA THR A 274 -7.20 -15.53 -27.50
C THR A 274 -8.65 -16.02 -27.45
N ALA A 275 -9.62 -15.11 -27.27
CA ALA A 275 -11.04 -15.47 -27.28
C ALA A 275 -11.54 -15.97 -28.66
N GLN A 276 -10.98 -15.44 -29.76
CA GLN A 276 -11.27 -15.94 -31.12
C GLN A 276 -10.67 -17.33 -31.36
N HIS A 277 -9.47 -17.60 -30.82
CA HIS A 277 -8.87 -18.93 -30.84
C HIS A 277 -9.73 -19.95 -30.09
N ASP A 278 -10.18 -19.62 -28.88
CA ASP A 278 -11.00 -20.55 -28.07
C ASP A 278 -12.35 -20.87 -28.74
N LYS A 279 -12.98 -19.89 -29.42
CA LYS A 279 -14.18 -20.12 -30.22
C LYS A 279 -13.93 -20.94 -31.49
N ALA A 280 -12.75 -20.81 -32.10
CA ALA A 280 -12.36 -21.60 -33.28
C ALA A 280 -12.08 -23.07 -32.90
N VAL A 281 -11.50 -23.31 -31.72
CA VAL A 281 -11.28 -24.65 -31.18
C VAL A 281 -12.62 -25.33 -30.81
N ASP A 282 -13.57 -24.58 -30.26
CA ASP A 282 -14.93 -25.08 -29.94
C ASP A 282 -15.73 -25.41 -31.23
N THR A 283 -15.57 -24.62 -32.29
CA THR A 283 -16.20 -24.90 -33.60
C THR A 283 -15.50 -26.02 -34.38
N GLY A 284 -14.20 -26.26 -34.15
CA GLY A 284 -13.49 -27.44 -34.65
C GLY A 284 -14.04 -28.77 -34.10
N SER A 285 -14.61 -28.76 -32.89
CA SER A 285 -15.34 -29.89 -32.31
C SER A 285 -16.68 -30.17 -33.03
N LEU A 286 -17.28 -29.16 -33.67
CA LEU A 286 -18.59 -29.24 -34.35
C LEU A 286 -18.50 -29.62 -35.85
N LEU A 287 -17.32 -29.56 -36.47
CA LEU A 287 -17.14 -29.82 -37.91
C LEU A 287 -16.63 -31.23 -38.21
N PHE A 288 -17.25 -32.27 -37.63
CA PHE A 288 -17.04 -33.66 -38.07
C PHE A 288 -17.96 -34.01 -39.26
N THR A 289 -17.99 -33.19 -40.31
CA THR A 289 -18.61 -33.60 -41.58
C THR A 289 -17.76 -33.17 -42.79
N SER A 290 -17.03 -34.16 -43.31
CA SER A 290 -16.33 -34.21 -44.60
C SER A 290 -15.04 -33.38 -44.77
N SER A 291 -13.89 -34.03 -44.55
CA SER A 291 -12.75 -34.17 -45.47
C SER A 291 -11.49 -34.63 -44.71
N HIS A 292 -10.55 -35.25 -45.43
CA HIS A 292 -9.41 -36.04 -44.93
C HIS A 292 -8.28 -35.27 -44.21
N LEU A 293 -8.57 -34.15 -43.53
CA LEU A 293 -7.56 -33.46 -42.72
C LEU A 293 -8.00 -33.34 -41.27
N SER A 294 -7.05 -33.57 -40.37
CA SER A 294 -7.24 -33.39 -38.93
C SER A 294 -7.45 -31.91 -38.59
N ALA A 295 -8.13 -31.65 -37.47
CA ALA A 295 -8.34 -30.27 -36.99
C ALA A 295 -7.01 -29.51 -36.81
N ASP A 296 -5.96 -30.20 -36.35
CA ASP A 296 -4.61 -29.64 -36.20
C ASP A 296 -3.99 -29.21 -37.54
N GLU A 297 -4.17 -30.00 -38.61
CA GLU A 297 -3.65 -29.64 -39.93
C GLU A 297 -4.38 -28.43 -40.54
N LEU A 298 -5.68 -28.28 -40.30
CA LEU A 298 -6.45 -27.10 -40.73
C LEU A 298 -6.07 -25.84 -39.93
N ILE A 299 -5.85 -25.98 -38.63
CA ILE A 299 -5.39 -24.90 -37.76
C ILE A 299 -3.99 -24.43 -38.19
N ASP A 300 -3.05 -25.35 -38.41
CA ASP A 300 -1.69 -25.01 -38.84
C ASP A 300 -1.64 -24.48 -40.27
N ALA A 301 -2.47 -24.99 -41.18
CA ALA A 301 -2.45 -24.56 -42.58
C ALA A 301 -3.14 -23.20 -42.81
N HIS A 302 -4.16 -22.83 -42.03
CA HIS A 302 -5.00 -21.66 -42.33
C HIS A 302 -5.10 -20.63 -41.19
N LEU A 303 -5.14 -21.05 -39.93
CA LEU A 303 -5.30 -20.12 -38.80
C LEU A 303 -3.95 -19.61 -38.29
N ARG A 304 -2.97 -20.49 -38.08
CA ARG A 304 -1.63 -20.11 -37.59
C ARG A 304 -0.95 -19.05 -38.47
N PRO A 305 -0.97 -19.13 -39.81
CA PRO A 305 -0.33 -18.13 -40.67
C PRO A 305 -1.01 -16.76 -40.56
N VAL A 306 -2.34 -16.74 -40.40
CA VAL A 306 -3.13 -15.50 -40.25
C VAL A 306 -2.82 -14.84 -38.89
N ILE A 307 -2.72 -15.62 -37.83
CA ILE A 307 -2.34 -15.13 -36.49
C ILE A 307 -0.91 -14.59 -36.49
N ILE A 308 0.05 -15.33 -37.07
CA ILE A 308 1.45 -14.90 -37.17
C ILE A 308 1.53 -13.57 -37.94
N ARG A 309 0.86 -13.45 -39.10
CA ARG A 309 0.86 -12.20 -39.88
C ARG A 309 0.28 -11.01 -39.11
N LYS A 310 -0.72 -11.27 -38.28
CA LYS A 310 -1.38 -10.22 -37.48
C LYS A 310 -0.51 -9.81 -36.29
N LEU A 311 0.21 -10.75 -35.68
CA LEU A 311 1.23 -10.48 -34.66
C LEU A 311 2.43 -9.72 -35.23
N GLU A 312 2.91 -10.10 -36.42
CA GLU A 312 3.96 -9.39 -37.14
C GLU A 312 3.53 -7.96 -37.47
N GLY A 313 2.30 -7.76 -37.98
CA GLY A 313 1.77 -6.43 -38.25
C GLY A 313 1.62 -5.54 -37.02
N LEU A 314 1.22 -6.12 -35.87
CA LEU A 314 1.17 -5.41 -34.59
C LEU A 314 2.57 -5.05 -34.09
N LYS A 315 3.54 -5.95 -34.28
CA LYS A 315 4.95 -5.72 -33.93
C LYS A 315 5.56 -4.61 -34.78
N ASP A 316 5.25 -4.56 -36.07
CA ASP A 316 5.71 -3.50 -36.98
C ASP A 316 5.06 -2.14 -36.66
N GLN A 317 3.78 -2.13 -36.29
CA GLN A 317 3.11 -0.91 -35.81
C GLN A 317 3.74 -0.39 -34.50
N LEU A 318 4.03 -1.29 -33.57
CA LEU A 318 4.73 -0.96 -32.32
C LEU A 318 6.11 -0.37 -32.59
N GLU A 319 6.85 -0.96 -33.52
CA GLU A 319 8.18 -0.51 -33.90
C GLU A 319 8.14 0.87 -34.58
N GLN A 320 7.16 1.11 -35.44
CA GLN A 320 6.97 2.42 -36.08
C GLN A 320 6.56 3.52 -35.09
N GLU A 321 5.69 3.22 -34.13
CA GLU A 321 5.34 4.19 -33.07
C GLU A 321 6.49 4.39 -32.07
N ARG A 322 7.32 3.36 -31.82
CA ARG A 322 8.57 3.46 -31.04
C ARG A 322 9.58 4.38 -31.71
N ILE A 323 9.73 4.30 -33.03
CA ILE A 323 10.66 5.14 -33.82
C ILE A 323 10.21 6.62 -33.85
N GLN A 324 8.91 6.91 -33.67
CA GLN A 324 8.40 8.28 -33.59
C GLN A 324 8.64 8.95 -32.23
N LEU A 325 8.99 8.18 -31.20
CA LEU A 325 9.48 8.71 -29.92
C LEU A 325 10.99 8.98 -30.08
N THR A 326 11.40 10.25 -29.92
CA THR A 326 12.81 10.65 -29.92
C THR A 326 13.62 9.89 -28.86
N ASP A 327 14.91 9.62 -29.11
CA ASP A 327 15.84 8.86 -28.24
C ASP A 327 15.92 9.36 -26.77
N SER A 328 15.45 10.58 -26.49
CA SER A 328 15.34 11.17 -25.15
C SER A 328 14.07 10.83 -24.37
N ASP A 329 13.09 10.14 -24.99
CA ASP A 329 11.71 10.03 -24.50
C ASP A 329 11.23 8.59 -24.26
N VAL A 330 12.09 7.59 -24.50
CA VAL A 330 11.79 6.18 -24.20
C VAL A 330 12.16 5.89 -22.74
N PRO A 331 11.24 5.35 -21.92
CA PRO A 331 11.57 4.91 -20.58
C PRO A 331 12.72 3.91 -20.64
N ASN A 332 13.78 4.11 -19.86
CA ASN A 332 14.88 3.17 -19.83
C ASN A 332 14.44 1.83 -19.22
N GLU A 333 15.21 0.77 -19.47
CA GLU A 333 14.89 -0.58 -19.00
C GLU A 333 14.65 -0.64 -17.47
N THR A 334 15.38 0.19 -16.72
CA THR A 334 15.22 0.35 -15.26
C THR A 334 13.85 0.93 -14.87
N GLN A 335 13.36 1.93 -15.60
CA GLN A 335 12.03 2.53 -15.36
C GLN A 335 10.90 1.57 -15.67
N ILE A 336 11.03 0.79 -16.76
CA ILE A 336 10.04 -0.23 -17.12
C ILE A 336 10.01 -1.31 -16.04
N ALA A 337 11.17 -1.81 -15.63
CA ALA A 337 11.28 -2.81 -14.57
C ALA A 337 10.65 -2.32 -13.25
N ALA A 338 10.92 -1.07 -12.85
CA ALA A 338 10.34 -0.48 -11.65
C ALA A 338 8.80 -0.33 -11.74
N ALA A 339 8.28 0.08 -12.90
CA ALA A 339 6.84 0.18 -13.11
C ALA A 339 6.14 -1.19 -13.10
N GLU A 340 6.79 -2.22 -13.65
CA GLU A 340 6.31 -3.60 -13.61
C GLU A 340 6.36 -4.19 -12.20
N GLU A 341 7.39 -3.88 -11.44
CA GLU A 341 7.50 -4.24 -10.02
C GLU A 341 6.38 -3.60 -9.20
N LEU A 342 6.14 -2.29 -9.36
CA LEU A 342 5.02 -1.61 -8.71
C LEU A 342 3.67 -2.26 -9.08
N ALA A 343 3.47 -2.63 -10.35
CA ALA A 343 2.26 -3.32 -10.79
C ALA A 343 2.11 -4.72 -10.16
N ARG A 344 3.21 -5.49 -10.05
CA ARG A 344 3.22 -6.78 -9.35
C ARG A 344 2.87 -6.62 -7.87
N THR A 345 3.47 -5.65 -7.21
CA THR A 345 3.21 -5.33 -5.80
C THR A 345 1.77 -4.90 -5.57
N ARG A 346 1.17 -4.11 -6.47
CA ARG A 346 -0.27 -3.77 -6.42
C ARG A 346 -1.18 -4.99 -6.53
N LEU A 347 -0.84 -5.92 -7.41
CA LEU A 347 -1.58 -7.18 -7.53
C LEU A 347 -1.48 -8.00 -6.24
N GLU A 348 -0.30 -8.08 -5.65
CA GLU A 348 -0.08 -8.80 -4.40
C GLU A 348 -0.83 -8.14 -3.23
N ASN A 349 -0.81 -6.81 -3.13
CA ASN A 349 -1.63 -6.08 -2.16
C ASN A 349 -3.12 -6.35 -2.36
N THR A 350 -3.59 -6.46 -3.61
CA THR A 350 -4.99 -6.82 -3.89
C THR A 350 -5.34 -8.21 -3.34
N ARG A 351 -4.41 -9.17 -3.42
CA ARG A 351 -4.57 -10.50 -2.82
C ARG A 351 -4.56 -10.43 -1.29
N ARG A 352 -3.63 -9.69 -0.68
CA ARG A 352 -3.56 -9.49 0.79
C ARG A 352 -4.87 -8.90 1.34
N LYS A 353 -5.51 -7.99 0.60
CA LYS A 353 -6.78 -7.35 0.98
C LYS A 353 -8.01 -8.23 0.81
N HIS A 354 -7.92 -9.35 0.08
CA HIS A 354 -9.08 -10.16 -0.27
C HIS A 354 -9.55 -11.02 0.91
N ASP A 355 -10.84 -10.94 1.25
CA ASP A 355 -11.43 -11.84 2.23
C ASP A 355 -11.65 -13.22 1.60
N TYR A 356 -10.75 -14.16 1.90
CA TYR A 356 -10.83 -15.54 1.41
C TYR A 356 -11.85 -16.40 2.18
N MET A 357 -12.44 -15.93 3.30
CA MET A 357 -13.36 -16.76 4.10
C MET A 357 -14.60 -17.25 3.33
N PRO A 358 -15.28 -16.43 2.51
CA PRO A 358 -16.37 -16.90 1.66
C PRO A 358 -15.92 -17.98 0.67
N PHE A 359 -14.74 -17.80 0.05
CA PHE A 359 -14.17 -18.78 -0.87
C PHE A 359 -13.85 -20.11 -0.16
N MET A 360 -13.19 -20.06 1.00
CA MET A 360 -12.83 -21.25 1.78
C MET A 360 -14.08 -22.01 2.24
N ARG A 361 -15.13 -21.31 2.69
CA ARG A 361 -16.42 -21.94 3.03
C ARG A 361 -17.01 -22.69 1.84
N LEU A 362 -17.10 -22.03 0.69
CA LEU A 362 -17.63 -22.64 -0.53
C LEU A 362 -16.78 -23.83 -1.00
N LEU A 363 -15.46 -23.71 -0.91
CA LEU A 363 -14.53 -24.80 -1.26
C LEU A 363 -14.78 -26.03 -0.38
N PHE A 364 -14.88 -25.86 0.95
CA PHE A 364 -15.16 -26.96 1.86
C PHE A 364 -16.55 -27.55 1.67
N GLU A 365 -17.57 -26.71 1.41
CA GLU A 365 -18.91 -27.17 1.07
C GLU A 365 -18.89 -28.05 -0.19
N LYS A 366 -18.20 -27.63 -1.26
CA LYS A 366 -18.09 -28.40 -2.51
C LYS A 366 -17.28 -29.68 -2.37
N LEU A 367 -16.19 -29.65 -1.60
CA LEU A 367 -15.42 -30.86 -1.30
C LEU A 367 -16.22 -31.86 -0.46
N HIS A 368 -17.10 -31.38 0.42
CA HIS A 368 -18.00 -32.24 1.18
C HIS A 368 -19.11 -32.83 0.30
N GLU A 369 -19.76 -32.02 -0.55
CA GLU A 369 -20.78 -32.48 -1.50
C GLU A 369 -20.26 -33.57 -2.46
N GLN A 370 -18.96 -33.56 -2.78
CA GLN A 370 -18.31 -34.53 -3.65
C GLN A 370 -17.66 -35.70 -2.91
N ASP A 371 -17.84 -35.82 -1.59
CA ASP A 371 -17.22 -36.82 -0.71
C ASP A 371 -15.67 -36.82 -0.71
N LEU A 372 -15.02 -35.82 -1.34
CA LEU A 372 -13.57 -35.71 -1.44
C LEU A 372 -12.90 -35.19 -0.16
N LEU A 373 -13.66 -34.51 0.71
CA LEU A 373 -13.11 -33.86 1.91
C LEU A 373 -12.50 -34.88 2.88
N ARG A 374 -13.10 -36.06 3.01
CA ARG A 374 -12.65 -37.10 3.93
C ARG A 374 -11.31 -37.68 3.49
N ASP A 375 -11.18 -37.98 2.21
CA ASP A 375 -9.98 -38.55 1.62
C ASP A 375 -8.80 -37.57 1.70
N LEU A 376 -9.05 -36.27 1.47
CA LEU A 376 -8.05 -35.21 1.63
C LEU A 376 -7.56 -35.06 3.08
N ILE A 377 -8.47 -35.14 4.05
CA ILE A 377 -8.10 -35.08 5.47
C ILE A 377 -7.23 -36.30 5.84
N GLU A 378 -7.57 -37.48 5.34
CA GLU A 378 -6.81 -38.71 5.60
C GLU A 378 -5.43 -38.71 4.92
N THR A 379 -5.28 -38.12 3.74
CA THR A 379 -3.98 -37.99 3.06
C THR A 379 -3.09 -36.86 3.61
N SER A 380 -3.67 -35.89 4.32
CA SER A 380 -2.93 -34.76 4.91
C SER A 380 -2.44 -34.99 6.34
N LYS A 381 -2.83 -36.11 6.97
CA LYS A 381 -2.31 -36.58 8.26
C LYS A 381 -1.03 -37.38 8.07
#